data_AF-A0A662W9E3-F1
#
_entry.id   AF-A0A662W9E3-F1
#
_cell.length_a   1.000
_cell.length_b   1.000
_cell.length_c   1.000
_cell.angle_alpha   90.00
_cell.angle_beta   90.00
_cell.angle_gamma   90.00
#
_symmetry.space_group_name_H-M   'P 1'
#
loop_
_entity.id
_entity.type
_entity.pdbx_description
1 polymer ?
#
loop_
_entity_poly.entity_id
_entity_poly.type
_entity_poly.pdbx_seq_one_letter_code
_entity_poly.pdbx_strand_id
1 'polypeptide(L)'
;CEGKLEVKVVAGRSVIVGVNEGYQGMRERYEIRAAVVGDADKDLNCFEERQIDLIHVWREVNYKLWQHGVDLETRKRYVNGVKGILLRLKNSLDKPDLESRIKKAEKALNEFAEEMESKGYWRVSRFFKRHMKGILLFAYKKLEGIAIP
;
A
#
# COMPACT_ATOMS: atom_id res chain seq x y z
N CYS A 1 -14.41 -32.36 3.83
CA CYS A 1 -14.99 -31.14 4.44
C CYS A 1 -15.48 -30.23 3.33
N GLU A 2 -16.78 -30.25 3.04
CA GLU A 2 -17.39 -29.36 2.06
C GLU A 2 -17.52 -27.97 2.68
N GLY A 3 -16.55 -27.10 2.38
CA GLY A 3 -16.62 -25.69 2.74
C GLY A 3 -17.69 -25.02 1.88
N LYS A 4 -18.90 -24.87 2.42
CA LYS A 4 -19.93 -24.01 1.85
C LYS A 4 -19.52 -22.56 2.08
N LEU A 5 -19.48 -21.76 1.01
CA LEU A 5 -19.28 -20.32 1.13
C LEU A 5 -20.20 -19.54 0.22
N GLU A 6 -20.92 -18.60 0.83
CA GLU A 6 -21.59 -17.47 0.19
C GLU A 6 -21.06 -16.20 0.86
N VAL A 7 -20.60 -15.24 0.07
CA VAL A 7 -21.40 -14.06 -0.34
C VAL A 7 -20.56 -13.26 -1.34
N LYS A 8 -21.24 -12.77 -2.37
CA LYS A 8 -20.73 -11.91 -3.44
C LYS A 8 -21.65 -10.68 -3.51
N VAL A 9 -21.11 -9.47 -3.50
CA VAL A 9 -21.76 -8.30 -4.11
C VAL A 9 -20.67 -7.49 -4.80
N VAL A 10 -20.91 -6.98 -6.01
CA VAL A 10 -20.03 -6.06 -6.76
C VAL A 10 -20.85 -4.81 -7.14
N ALA A 11 -20.25 -3.62 -7.04
CA ALA A 11 -20.84 -2.31 -7.37
C ALA A 11 -22.00 -1.83 -6.48
N GLY A 12 -21.87 -2.02 -5.16
CA GLY A 12 -22.73 -1.30 -4.21
C GLY A 12 -22.36 -1.40 -2.73
N ARG A 13 -21.68 -2.49 -2.29
CA ARG A 13 -21.18 -2.76 -0.91
C ARG A 13 -20.48 -4.12 -0.88
N SER A 14 -19.35 -4.19 -1.56
CA SER A 14 -18.81 -5.46 -2.05
C SER A 14 -17.90 -6.17 -1.05
N VAL A 15 -18.30 -7.35 -0.59
CA VAL A 15 -17.49 -8.26 0.22
C VAL A 15 -17.34 -9.57 -0.56
N ILE A 16 -16.10 -10.03 -0.71
CA ILE A 16 -15.78 -11.37 -1.20
C ILE A 16 -15.04 -12.08 -0.07
N VAL A 17 -15.61 -13.18 0.40
CA VAL A 17 -14.97 -14.04 1.41
C VAL A 17 -14.52 -15.30 0.68
N GLY A 18 -13.31 -15.77 0.96
CA GLY A 18 -12.86 -17.11 0.55
C GLY A 18 -12.59 -17.92 1.81
N VAL A 19 -13.16 -19.11 1.91
CA VAL A 19 -12.95 -20.05 3.03
C VAL A 19 -12.30 -21.27 2.43
N ASN A 20 -11.11 -21.58 2.91
CA ASN A 20 -10.25 -22.62 2.36
C ASN A 20 -9.89 -22.40 0.87
N GLU A 21 -9.94 -21.16 0.40
CA GLU A 21 -9.59 -20.77 -0.96
C GLU A 21 -8.54 -19.65 -0.90
N GLY A 22 -7.42 -19.80 -1.62
CA GLY A 22 -6.38 -18.78 -1.69
C GLY A 22 -6.74 -17.67 -2.69
N TYR A 23 -6.14 -16.49 -2.54
CA TYR A 23 -6.44 -15.31 -3.37
C TYR A 23 -6.31 -15.56 -4.88
N GLN A 24 -5.32 -16.35 -5.29
CA GLN A 24 -5.14 -16.70 -6.70
C GLN A 24 -6.32 -17.52 -7.25
N GLY A 25 -6.77 -18.53 -6.51
CA GLY A 25 -7.92 -19.34 -6.89
C GLY A 25 -9.19 -18.50 -6.98
N MET A 26 -9.40 -17.59 -6.01
CA MET A 26 -10.52 -16.66 -6.05
C MET A 26 -10.47 -15.72 -7.26
N ARG A 27 -9.30 -15.15 -7.56
CA ARG A 27 -9.11 -14.23 -8.69
C ARG A 27 -9.45 -14.90 -10.01
N GLU A 28 -8.98 -16.12 -10.21
CA GLU A 28 -9.20 -16.90 -11.44
C GLU A 28 -10.65 -17.37 -11.55
N ARG A 29 -11.20 -17.97 -10.49
CA ARG A 29 -12.57 -18.50 -10.48
C ARG A 29 -13.65 -17.43 -10.69
N TYR A 30 -13.45 -16.25 -10.12
CA TYR A 30 -14.44 -15.17 -10.16
C TYR A 30 -14.06 -14.03 -11.10
N GLU A 31 -12.98 -14.20 -11.88
CA GLU A 31 -12.47 -13.22 -12.85
C GLU A 31 -12.37 -11.81 -12.26
N ILE A 32 -11.81 -11.70 -11.04
CA ILE A 32 -11.80 -10.45 -10.28
C ILE A 32 -10.87 -9.44 -10.97
N ARG A 33 -11.46 -8.42 -11.58
CA ARG A 33 -10.79 -7.23 -12.12
C ARG A 33 -11.12 -6.01 -11.24
N ALA A 34 -10.45 -5.91 -10.10
CA ALA A 34 -10.68 -4.85 -9.13
C ALA A 34 -9.36 -4.35 -8.51
N ALA A 35 -9.35 -3.08 -8.11
CA ALA A 35 -8.30 -2.56 -7.25
C ALA A 35 -8.46 -3.12 -5.83
N VAL A 36 -7.46 -3.84 -5.36
CA VAL A 36 -7.45 -4.47 -4.03
C VAL A 36 -6.66 -3.60 -3.07
N VAL A 37 -7.28 -3.22 -1.95
CA VAL A 37 -6.60 -2.53 -0.84
C VAL A 37 -6.32 -3.54 0.25
N GLY A 38 -5.06 -3.67 0.65
CA GLY A 38 -4.66 -4.64 1.67
C GLY A 38 -3.38 -4.26 2.38
N ASP A 39 -2.89 -5.17 3.20
CA ASP A 39 -1.58 -5.07 3.84
C ASP A 39 -0.46 -5.33 2.82
N ALA A 40 0.76 -5.61 3.28
CA ALA A 40 1.91 -5.96 2.44
C ALA A 40 2.06 -7.49 2.18
N ASP A 41 0.99 -8.28 2.32
CA ASP A 41 0.99 -9.73 2.08
C ASP A 41 1.38 -10.09 0.64
N LYS A 42 2.25 -11.08 0.45
CA LYS A 42 2.71 -11.49 -0.88
C LYS A 42 1.62 -12.22 -1.67
N ASP A 43 0.67 -12.84 -0.99
CA ASP A 43 -0.37 -13.64 -1.66
C ASP A 43 -1.36 -12.74 -2.44
N LEU A 44 -1.44 -11.46 -2.07
CA LEU A 44 -2.17 -10.43 -2.79
C LEU A 44 -1.49 -9.98 -4.10
N ASN A 45 -0.27 -10.46 -4.42
CA ASN A 45 0.42 -10.13 -5.68
C ASN A 45 -0.26 -10.71 -6.92
N CYS A 46 -1.22 -11.63 -6.76
CA CYS A 46 -2.00 -12.12 -7.90
C CYS A 46 -2.90 -11.03 -8.51
N PHE A 47 -3.22 -9.97 -7.75
CA PHE A 47 -4.02 -8.84 -8.24
C PHE A 47 -3.14 -7.80 -8.92
N GLU A 48 -3.53 -7.41 -10.14
CA GLU A 48 -2.78 -6.43 -10.95
C GLU A 48 -2.79 -5.04 -10.31
N GLU A 49 -3.96 -4.61 -9.82
CA GLU A 49 -4.15 -3.33 -9.16
C GLU A 49 -4.22 -3.55 -7.65
N ARG A 50 -3.09 -3.33 -6.97
CA ARG A 50 -3.01 -3.51 -5.53
C ARG A 50 -2.48 -2.27 -4.84
N GLN A 51 -3.29 -1.73 -3.93
CA GLN A 51 -2.91 -0.67 -3.01
C GLN A 51 -2.47 -1.25 -1.66
N ILE A 52 -1.38 -0.72 -1.12
CA ILE A 52 -1.04 -0.94 0.29
C ILE A 52 -1.73 0.14 1.12
N ASP A 53 -2.52 -0.28 2.10
CA ASP A 53 -3.13 0.63 3.06
C ASP A 53 -2.04 1.48 3.75
N LEU A 54 -2.25 2.80 3.79
CA LEU A 54 -1.31 3.75 4.37
C LEU A 54 -0.97 3.40 5.84
N ILE A 55 -1.94 2.88 6.60
CA ILE A 55 -1.73 2.39 7.97
C ILE A 55 -0.68 1.29 7.98
N HIS A 56 -0.77 0.37 7.03
CA HIS A 56 0.17 -0.73 6.89
C HIS A 56 1.54 -0.22 6.43
N VAL A 57 1.61 0.79 5.55
CA VAL A 57 2.89 1.39 5.13
C VAL A 57 3.73 1.84 6.32
N TRP A 58 3.17 2.64 7.23
CA TRP A 58 3.95 3.14 8.35
C TRP A 58 4.12 2.12 9.50
N ARG A 59 3.21 1.14 9.63
CA ARG A 59 3.43 -0.02 10.52
C ARG A 59 4.62 -0.86 10.04
N GLU A 60 4.72 -1.10 8.74
CA GLU A 60 5.81 -1.83 8.12
C GLU A 60 7.15 -1.13 8.30
N VAL A 61 7.20 0.20 8.13
CA VAL A 61 8.39 1.00 8.42
C VAL A 61 8.82 0.82 9.88
N ASN A 62 7.90 0.98 10.84
CA ASN A 62 8.20 0.83 12.26
C ASN A 62 8.73 -0.57 12.59
N TYR A 63 8.08 -1.60 12.06
CA TYR A 63 8.45 -3.00 12.29
C TYR A 63 9.84 -3.31 11.71
N LYS A 64 10.10 -2.90 10.47
CA LYS A 64 11.40 -3.13 9.81
C LYS A 64 12.55 -2.38 10.49
N LEU A 65 12.32 -1.17 10.97
CA LEU A 65 13.31 -0.44 11.76
C LEU A 65 13.57 -1.13 13.11
N TRP A 66 12.54 -1.67 13.76
CA TRP A 66 12.70 -2.45 14.99
C TRP A 66 13.55 -3.72 14.76
N GLN A 67 13.36 -4.40 13.62
CA GLN A 67 14.20 -5.53 13.21
C GLN A 67 15.68 -5.16 12.99
N HIS A 68 15.99 -3.87 12.86
CA HIS A 68 17.35 -3.34 12.76
C HIS A 68 17.86 -2.74 14.08
N GLY A 69 17.15 -2.95 15.19
CA GLY A 69 17.56 -2.47 16.52
C GLY A 69 17.43 -0.96 16.74
N VAL A 70 16.66 -0.26 15.90
CA VAL A 70 16.46 1.19 16.01
C VAL A 70 15.58 1.52 17.22
N ASP A 71 16.00 2.50 18.02
CA ASP A 71 15.29 2.94 19.22
C ASP A 71 13.90 3.52 18.90
N LEU A 72 13.01 3.52 19.90
CA LEU A 72 11.62 3.92 19.71
C LEU A 72 11.45 5.37 19.23
N GLU A 73 12.24 6.31 19.75
CA GLU A 73 12.11 7.72 19.40
C GLU A 73 12.57 7.98 17.97
N THR A 74 13.69 7.37 17.56
CA THR A 74 14.14 7.42 16.18
C THR A 74 13.15 6.77 15.23
N ARG A 75 12.56 5.62 15.59
CA ARG A 75 11.50 4.99 14.79
C ARG A 75 10.29 5.90 14.62
N LYS A 76 9.80 6.53 15.70
CA LYS A 76 8.69 7.50 15.63
C LYS A 76 8.98 8.64 14.66
N ARG A 77 10.20 9.18 14.65
CA ARG A 77 10.58 10.26 13.72
C ARG A 77 10.45 9.82 12.25
N TYR A 78 10.99 8.65 11.89
CA TYR A 78 10.87 8.14 10.52
C TYR A 78 9.43 7.81 10.12
N VAL A 79 8.69 7.16 11.01
CA VAL A 79 7.26 6.85 10.82
C VAL A 79 6.45 8.13 10.57
N ASN A 80 6.69 9.18 11.36
CA ASN A 80 6.02 10.47 11.19
C ASN A 80 6.42 11.19 9.89
N GLY A 81 7.68 11.04 9.45
CA GLY A 81 8.14 11.56 8.16
C GLY A 81 7.36 10.95 6.99
N VAL A 82 7.30 9.62 6.93
CA VAL A 82 6.54 8.88 5.90
C VAL A 82 5.05 9.22 5.97
N LYS A 83 4.46 9.20 7.18
CA LYS A 83 3.07 9.57 7.40
C LYS A 83 2.76 10.99 6.91
N GLY A 84 3.66 11.95 7.16
CA GLY A 84 3.52 13.32 6.70
C GLY A 84 3.51 13.45 5.18
N ILE A 85 4.37 12.71 4.47
CA ILE A 85 4.39 12.70 2.99
C ILE A 85 3.06 12.18 2.45
N LEU A 86 2.63 11.00 2.91
CA LEU A 86 1.45 10.31 2.39
C LEU A 86 0.15 11.06 2.73
N LEU A 87 0.01 11.57 3.95
CA LEU A 87 -1.19 12.33 4.33
C LEU A 87 -1.28 13.67 3.60
N ARG A 88 -0.16 14.36 3.34
CA ARG A 88 -0.17 15.56 2.49
C ARG A 88 -0.64 15.25 1.08
N LEU A 89 -0.20 14.14 0.50
CA LEU A 89 -0.68 13.71 -0.81
C LEU A 89 -2.18 13.35 -0.77
N LYS A 90 -2.61 12.53 0.20
CA LYS A 90 -4.01 12.15 0.39
C LYS A 90 -4.95 13.36 0.54
N ASN A 91 -4.51 14.39 1.26
CA ASN A 91 -5.30 15.60 1.46
C ASN A 91 -5.26 16.58 0.28
N SER A 92 -4.51 16.27 -0.79
CA SER A 92 -4.39 17.14 -1.97
C SER A 92 -4.85 16.46 -3.27
N LEU A 93 -5.60 15.36 -3.16
CA LEU A 93 -6.15 14.60 -4.28
C LEU A 93 -7.09 15.38 -5.20
N ASP A 94 -7.77 16.41 -4.69
CA ASP A 94 -8.69 17.23 -5.49
C ASP A 94 -8.03 18.52 -6.02
N LYS A 95 -6.71 18.65 -5.89
CA LYS A 95 -5.99 19.83 -6.37
C LYS A 95 -5.67 19.72 -7.87
N PRO A 96 -5.75 20.81 -8.64
CA PRO A 96 -5.52 20.78 -10.09
C PRO A 96 -4.07 20.40 -10.46
N ASP A 97 -3.12 20.57 -9.53
CA ASP A 97 -1.71 20.19 -9.69
C ASP A 97 -1.39 18.78 -9.17
N LEU A 98 -2.38 17.87 -9.09
CA LEU A 98 -2.23 16.52 -8.53
C LEU A 98 -1.04 15.74 -9.11
N GLU A 99 -0.85 15.75 -10.43
CA GLU A 99 0.25 15.01 -11.06
C GLU A 99 1.63 15.46 -10.54
N SER A 100 1.82 16.78 -10.38
CA SER A 100 3.05 17.36 -9.80
C SER A 100 3.21 16.96 -8.33
N ARG A 101 2.11 16.89 -7.57
CA ARG A 101 2.11 16.46 -6.16
C ARG A 101 2.47 14.98 -6.02
N ILE A 102 1.99 14.13 -6.91
CA ILE A 102 2.35 12.70 -6.96
C ILE A 102 3.86 12.58 -7.20
N LYS A 103 4.40 13.25 -8.22
CA LYS A 103 5.85 13.24 -8.51
C LYS A 103 6.69 13.71 -7.32
N LYS A 104 6.24 14.75 -6.61
CA LYS A 104 6.91 15.25 -5.39
C LYS A 104 6.88 14.21 -4.25
N ALA A 105 5.74 13.55 -4.04
CA ALA A 105 5.62 12.52 -3.01
C ALA A 105 6.46 11.29 -3.35
N GLU A 106 6.42 10.83 -4.60
CA GLU A 106 7.23 9.73 -5.11
C GLU A 106 8.72 10.02 -4.91
N LYS A 107 9.18 11.22 -5.28
CA LYS A 107 10.55 11.67 -5.05
C LYS A 107 10.92 11.61 -3.57
N ALA A 108 10.10 12.18 -2.69
CA ALA A 108 10.36 12.20 -1.25
C ALA A 108 10.41 10.78 -0.63
N LEU A 109 9.58 9.85 -1.11
CA LEU A 109 9.62 8.46 -0.67
C LEU A 109 10.85 7.70 -1.19
N ASN A 110 11.30 8.00 -2.41
CA ASN A 110 12.54 7.46 -2.96
C ASN A 110 13.77 7.97 -2.18
N GLU A 111 13.83 9.28 -1.91
CA GLU A 111 14.89 9.88 -1.08
C GLU A 111 14.90 9.25 0.33
N PHE A 112 13.72 9.04 0.93
CA PHE A 112 13.60 8.30 2.18
C PHE A 112 14.15 6.86 2.06
N ALA A 113 13.79 6.15 0.99
CA ALA A 113 14.28 4.78 0.77
C ALA A 113 15.81 4.71 0.57
N GLU A 114 16.40 5.70 -0.08
CA GLU A 114 17.85 5.84 -0.25
C GLU A 114 18.54 6.17 1.09
N GLU A 115 17.97 7.06 1.90
CA GLU A 115 18.43 7.35 3.25
C GLU A 115 18.41 6.09 4.14
N MET A 116 17.34 5.28 4.04
CA MET A 116 17.25 4.02 4.79
C MET A 116 18.32 3.02 4.35
N GLU A 117 18.64 2.96 3.05
CA GLU A 117 19.72 2.10 2.53
C GLU A 117 21.08 2.56 3.07
N SER A 118 21.39 3.85 2.98
CA SER A 118 22.69 4.40 3.41
C SER A 118 22.94 4.25 4.91
N LYS A 119 21.87 4.20 5.72
CA LYS A 119 21.92 3.94 7.17
C LYS A 119 21.93 2.46 7.53
N GLY A 120 21.96 1.55 6.56
CA GLY A 120 21.96 0.10 6.77
C GLY A 120 20.58 -0.52 7.03
N TYR A 121 19.50 0.27 6.98
CA TYR A 121 18.12 -0.18 7.16
C TYR A 121 17.52 -0.75 5.87
N TRP A 122 18.27 -1.63 5.19
CA TRP A 122 17.96 -2.17 3.87
C TRP A 122 16.56 -2.79 3.76
N ARG A 123 16.02 -3.38 4.85
CA ARG A 123 14.65 -3.91 4.88
C ARG A 123 13.58 -2.85 4.60
N VAL A 124 13.79 -1.63 5.10
CA VAL A 124 12.89 -0.49 4.85
C VAL A 124 13.05 -0.01 3.41
N SER A 125 14.29 0.17 2.93
CA SER A 125 14.55 0.55 1.53
C SER A 125 13.92 -0.44 0.54
N ARG A 126 14.15 -1.74 0.75
CA ARG A 126 13.59 -2.82 -0.06
C ARG A 126 12.06 -2.82 -0.09
N PHE A 127 11.41 -2.44 1.02
CA PHE A 127 9.96 -2.32 1.07
C PHE A 127 9.45 -1.23 0.12
N PHE A 128 10.01 -0.03 0.17
CA PHE A 128 9.63 1.05 -0.75
C PHE A 128 9.95 0.72 -2.20
N LYS A 129 11.16 0.22 -2.49
CA LYS A 129 11.56 -0.19 -3.85
C LYS A 129 10.60 -1.21 -4.46
N ARG A 130 10.08 -2.13 -3.65
CA ARG A 130 9.15 -3.18 -4.11
C ARG A 130 7.71 -2.68 -4.26
N HIS A 131 7.27 -1.77 -3.41
CA HIS A 131 5.85 -1.46 -3.25
C HIS A 131 5.46 -0.03 -3.61
N MET A 132 6.38 0.81 -4.12
CA MET A 132 6.11 2.23 -4.41
C MET A 132 4.82 2.45 -5.23
N LYS A 133 4.65 1.69 -6.31
CA LYS A 133 3.44 1.76 -7.16
C LYS A 133 2.17 1.49 -6.37
N GLY A 134 2.17 0.48 -5.50
CA GLY A 134 1.03 0.14 -4.66
C GLY A 134 0.79 1.12 -3.52
N ILE A 135 1.84 1.76 -2.99
CA ILE A 135 1.72 2.80 -1.95
C ILE A 135 1.05 4.05 -2.51
N LEU A 136 1.34 4.40 -3.76
CA LEU A 136 0.84 5.61 -4.43
C LEU A 136 -0.38 5.35 -5.32
N LEU A 137 -0.89 4.11 -5.37
CA LEU A 137 -1.96 3.72 -6.30
C LEU A 137 -3.21 4.59 -6.15
N PHE A 138 -3.61 4.95 -4.92
CA PHE A 138 -4.75 5.83 -4.67
C PHE A 138 -4.66 7.15 -5.43
N ALA A 139 -3.45 7.71 -5.56
CA ALA A 139 -3.24 9.00 -6.17
C ALA A 139 -3.19 8.90 -7.70
N TYR A 140 -2.55 7.85 -8.24
CA TYR A 140 -2.59 7.59 -9.68
C TYR A 140 -4.01 7.31 -10.16
N LYS A 141 -4.77 6.50 -9.42
CA LYS A 141 -6.17 6.19 -9.75
C LYS A 141 -7.08 7.42 -9.68
N LYS A 142 -6.76 8.37 -8.80
CA LYS A 142 -7.45 9.65 -8.77
C LYS A 142 -7.26 10.47 -10.06
N LEU A 143 -6.10 10.39 -10.72
CA LEU A 143 -5.90 11.01 -12.05
C LEU A 143 -6.81 10.40 -13.13
N GLU A 144 -7.16 9.12 -12.98
CA GLU A 144 -8.11 8.40 -13.83
C GLU A 144 -9.59 8.64 -13.43
N GLY A 145 -9.85 9.51 -12.44
CA GLY A 145 -11.19 9.77 -11.91
C GLY A 145 -11.71 8.72 -10.93
N ILE A 146 -10.87 7.77 -10.52
CA ILE A 146 -11.22 6.68 -9.59
C ILE A 146 -10.76 7.03 -8.18
N ALA A 147 -11.69 7.08 -7.23
CA ALA A 147 -11.38 7.27 -5.81
C ALA A 147 -11.17 5.93 -5.12
N ILE A 148 -9.96 5.69 -4.61
CA ILE A 148 -9.65 4.55 -3.75
C ILE A 148 -9.51 5.05 -2.31
N PRO A 149 -10.16 4.40 -1.31
CA PRO A 149 -10.11 4.79 0.09
C PRO A 149 -8.69 4.79 0.70
#